data_AF-A0A814C4I2-F1
#
_entry.id   AF-A0A814C4I2-F1
#
_cell.length_a   1.000
_cell.length_b   1.000
_cell.length_c   1.000
_cell.angle_alpha   90.00
_cell.angle_beta   90.00
_cell.angle_gamma   90.00
#
_symmetry.space_group_name_H-M   'P 1'
#
loop_
_entity.id
_entity.type
_entity.pdbx_description
1 polymer ?
#
loop_
_entity_poly.entity_id
_entity_poly.type
_entity_poly.pdbx_seq_one_letter_code
_entity_poly.pdbx_strand_id
1 'polypeptide(L)'
;MKRHLSTESTSESARSLKKLCENLIQKHTPSPTSSIDPLIVEIDSYLKLDIVCDDVLEFWRVSGEKFCNLKRLTQIVLAIPATSTPSEQVFSTTGLILNAKRTMLAPENVGKIQVIHDNYDIFKKI
;
A
#
# COMPACT_ATOMS: atom_id res chain seq x y z
N MET A 1 7.90 -68.21 -8.59
CA MET A 1 6.88 -67.47 -9.36
C MET A 1 5.99 -66.73 -8.36
N LYS A 2 5.98 -65.39 -8.45
CA LYS A 2 5.08 -64.38 -7.84
C LYS A 2 5.15 -64.11 -6.32
N ARG A 3 5.50 -62.85 -6.03
CA ARG A 3 5.64 -62.17 -4.73
C ARG A 3 4.26 -61.68 -4.27
N HIS A 4 3.92 -61.85 -2.99
CA HIS A 4 2.79 -61.17 -2.34
C HIS A 4 3.38 -60.12 -1.38
N LEU A 5 3.19 -58.83 -1.67
CA LEU A 5 3.62 -57.71 -0.83
C LEU A 5 2.69 -56.49 -1.03
N SER A 6 2.11 -56.01 0.08
CA SER A 6 1.81 -54.60 0.37
C SER A 6 0.73 -53.82 -0.42
N THR A 7 -0.55 -54.15 -0.27
CA THR A 7 -1.64 -53.28 -0.78
C THR A 7 -2.61 -52.73 0.27
N GLU A 8 -2.67 -53.26 1.50
CA GLU A 8 -3.63 -52.77 2.52
C GLU A 8 -3.06 -51.64 3.40
N SER A 9 -1.78 -51.71 3.77
CA SER A 9 -1.14 -50.76 4.69
C SER A 9 -1.01 -49.34 4.13
N THR A 10 -0.94 -49.18 2.81
CA THR A 10 -0.86 -47.87 2.14
C THR A 10 -2.21 -47.14 2.15
N SER A 11 -3.34 -47.88 2.20
CA SER A 11 -4.68 -47.31 2.13
C SER A 11 -5.11 -46.63 3.43
N GLU A 12 -4.74 -47.20 4.58
CA GLU A 12 -5.03 -46.64 5.90
C GLU A 12 -4.15 -45.42 6.19
N SER A 13 -2.88 -45.46 5.79
CA SER A 13 -1.97 -44.32 5.86
C SER A 13 -2.48 -43.14 5.03
N ALA A 14 -2.95 -43.40 3.80
CA ALA A 14 -3.53 -42.37 2.94
C ALA A 14 -4.82 -41.77 3.52
N ARG A 15 -5.68 -42.56 4.18
CA ARG A 15 -6.88 -42.05 4.88
C ARG A 15 -6.51 -41.21 6.10
N SER A 16 -5.51 -41.62 6.88
CA SER A 16 -5.02 -40.86 8.02
C SER A 16 -4.39 -39.54 7.60
N LEU A 17 -3.64 -39.51 6.49
CA LEU A 17 -3.09 -38.27 5.94
C LEU A 17 -4.19 -37.35 5.41
N LYS A 18 -5.21 -37.89 4.72
CA LYS A 18 -6.38 -37.10 4.32
C LYS A 18 -7.11 -36.50 5.52
N LYS A 19 -7.36 -37.29 6.56
CA LYS A 19 -7.93 -36.79 7.83
C LYS A 19 -7.04 -35.73 8.48
N LEU A 20 -5.73 -35.92 8.49
CA LEU A 20 -4.79 -34.94 9.04
C LEU A 20 -4.87 -33.62 8.25
N CYS A 21 -4.84 -33.69 6.92
CA CYS A 21 -5.00 -32.52 6.05
C CYS A 21 -6.34 -31.81 6.30
N GLU A 22 -7.45 -32.54 6.39
CA GLU A 22 -8.77 -31.97 6.68
C GLU A 22 -8.79 -31.25 8.04
N ASN A 23 -8.21 -31.87 9.08
CA ASN A 23 -8.13 -31.26 10.41
C ASN A 23 -7.21 -30.02 10.45
N LEU A 24 -6.11 -30.04 9.71
CA LEU A 24 -5.20 -28.90 9.62
C LEU A 24 -5.84 -27.74 8.85
N ILE A 25 -6.61 -28.04 7.78
CA ILE A 25 -7.40 -27.05 7.05
C ILE A 25 -8.46 -26.45 7.99
N GLN A 26 -9.22 -27.27 8.72
CA GLN A 26 -10.21 -26.77 9.68
C GLN A 26 -9.62 -25.93 10.82
N LYS A 27 -8.38 -26.24 11.25
CA LYS A 27 -7.69 -25.50 12.31
C LYS A 27 -7.15 -24.13 11.85
N HIS A 28 -6.87 -23.98 10.55
CA HIS A 28 -6.35 -22.75 9.96
C HIS A 28 -7.36 -21.98 9.09
N THR A 29 -8.52 -22.54 8.80
CA THR A 29 -9.65 -21.74 8.34
C THR A 29 -10.32 -21.13 9.56
N PRO A 30 -10.38 -19.79 9.70
CA PRO A 30 -11.33 -19.23 10.65
C PRO A 30 -12.71 -19.77 10.28
N SER A 31 -13.43 -20.24 11.31
CA SER A 31 -14.85 -20.60 11.27
C SER A 31 -15.64 -19.74 10.27
N PRO A 32 -16.69 -20.25 9.58
CA PRO A 32 -17.56 -19.41 8.76
C PRO A 32 -18.28 -18.42 9.67
N THR A 33 -17.61 -17.32 10.01
CA THR A 33 -18.21 -16.13 10.56
C THR A 33 -19.12 -15.63 9.45
N SER A 34 -20.42 -15.76 9.66
CA SER A 34 -21.50 -15.33 8.77
C SER A 34 -21.61 -13.81 8.65
N SER A 35 -20.47 -13.15 8.53
CA SER A 35 -20.30 -11.74 8.22
C SER A 35 -19.02 -11.62 7.40
N ILE A 36 -19.14 -11.65 6.07
CA ILE A 36 -18.01 -11.32 5.19
C ILE A 36 -17.52 -9.94 5.63
N ASP A 37 -16.24 -9.84 5.99
CA ASP A 37 -15.64 -8.58 6.43
C ASP A 37 -15.90 -7.51 5.34
N PRO A 38 -16.55 -6.38 5.66
CA PRO A 38 -16.81 -5.30 4.71
C PRO A 38 -15.56 -4.87 3.93
N LEU A 39 -14.37 -4.97 4.53
CA LEU A 39 -13.11 -4.67 3.88
C LEU A 39 -12.77 -5.66 2.76
N ILE A 40 -13.02 -6.95 2.97
CA ILE A 40 -12.76 -7.99 1.95
C ILE A 40 -13.70 -7.76 0.75
N VAL A 41 -14.96 -7.41 1.00
CA VAL A 41 -15.92 -7.08 -0.05
C VAL A 41 -15.47 -5.84 -0.85
N GLU A 42 -14.97 -4.82 -0.16
CA GLU A 42 -14.46 -3.60 -0.78
C GLU A 42 -13.26 -3.91 -1.70
N ILE A 43 -12.30 -4.70 -1.21
CA ILE A 43 -11.12 -5.13 -1.98
C ILE A 43 -11.51 -5.96 -3.19
N ASP A 44 -12.36 -6.97 -3.01
CA ASP A 44 -12.83 -7.84 -4.09
C ASP A 44 -13.59 -7.05 -5.16
N SER A 45 -14.35 -6.04 -4.74
CA SER A 45 -15.06 -5.16 -5.66
C SER A 45 -14.05 -4.34 -6.46
N TYR A 46 -13.05 -3.72 -5.82
CA TYR A 46 -12.01 -2.95 -6.48
C TYR A 46 -11.21 -3.79 -7.49
N LEU A 47 -10.80 -5.00 -7.14
CA LEU A 47 -10.03 -5.90 -8.01
C LEU A 47 -10.77 -6.38 -9.25
N LYS A 48 -12.11 -6.33 -9.24
CA LYS A 48 -12.97 -6.70 -10.38
C LYS A 48 -13.26 -5.54 -11.32
N LEU A 49 -12.91 -4.30 -10.95
CA LEU A 49 -13.09 -3.17 -11.86
C LEU A 49 -12.08 -3.26 -13.01
N ASP A 50 -12.58 -3.09 -14.23
CA ASP A 50 -11.74 -2.81 -15.40
C ASP A 50 -11.51 -1.29 -15.46
N ILE A 51 -10.39 -0.84 -14.87
CA ILE A 51 -10.07 0.60 -14.75
C ILE A 51 -9.15 0.99 -15.91
N VAL A 52 -9.69 1.78 -16.83
CA VAL A 52 -8.89 2.53 -17.82
C VAL A 52 -8.99 4.01 -17.43
N CYS A 53 -7.98 4.50 -16.71
CA CYS A 53 -7.90 5.90 -16.30
C CYS A 53 -6.45 6.38 -16.38
N ASP A 54 -6.24 7.51 -17.06
CA ASP A 54 -4.91 8.10 -17.22
C ASP A 54 -4.44 8.82 -15.95
N ASP A 55 -5.38 9.28 -15.10
CA ASP A 55 -5.09 9.99 -13.85
C ASP A 55 -5.65 9.23 -12.63
N VAL A 56 -4.74 8.55 -11.93
CA VAL A 56 -5.05 7.77 -10.72
C VAL A 56 -5.56 8.66 -9.59
N LEU A 57 -5.09 9.91 -9.47
CA LEU A 57 -5.55 10.82 -8.41
C LEU A 57 -7.01 11.23 -8.66
N GLU A 58 -7.36 11.50 -9.91
CA GLU A 58 -8.72 11.82 -10.31
C GLU A 58 -9.67 10.63 -10.09
N PHE A 59 -9.22 9.41 -10.40
CA PHE A 59 -9.98 8.19 -10.08
C PHE A 59 -10.32 8.11 -8.58
N TRP A 60 -9.34 8.29 -7.68
CA TRP A 60 -9.57 8.23 -6.23
C TRP A 60 -10.36 9.44 -5.70
N ARG A 61 -10.32 10.58 -6.38
CA ARG A 61 -11.16 11.74 -6.06
C ARG A 61 -12.64 11.43 -6.29
N VAL A 62 -12.98 10.84 -7.43
CA VAL A 62 -14.37 10.57 -7.85
C VAL A 62 -14.90 9.25 -7.28
N SER A 63 -14.13 8.17 -7.37
CA SER A 63 -14.57 6.82 -6.99
C SER A 63 -14.26 6.47 -5.54
N GLY A 64 -13.41 7.25 -4.86
CA GLY A 64 -12.96 6.93 -3.50
C GLY A 64 -14.07 6.91 -2.45
N GLU A 65 -15.22 7.59 -2.68
CA GLU A 65 -16.36 7.49 -1.76
C GLU A 65 -16.97 6.08 -1.70
N LYS A 66 -16.82 5.29 -2.77
CA LYS A 66 -17.28 3.90 -2.81
C LYS A 66 -16.32 2.95 -2.09
N PHE A 67 -15.06 3.36 -1.95
CA PHE A 67 -13.99 2.56 -1.39
C PHE A 67 -13.31 3.34 -0.25
N CYS A 68 -14.03 3.57 0.85
CA CYS A 68 -13.57 4.43 1.95
C CYS A 68 -12.24 3.98 2.57
N ASN A 69 -12.04 2.67 2.76
CA ASN A 69 -10.83 2.15 3.39
C ASN A 69 -9.66 2.20 2.40
N LEU A 70 -9.89 1.81 1.15
CA LEU A 70 -8.86 1.88 0.11
C LEU A 70 -8.51 3.33 -0.25
N LYS A 71 -9.47 4.26 -0.22
CA LYS A 71 -9.21 5.70 -0.41
C LYS A 71 -8.26 6.21 0.65
N ARG A 72 -8.47 5.83 1.92
CA ARG A 72 -7.57 6.25 3.01
C ARG A 72 -6.16 5.70 2.83
N LEU A 73 -6.04 4.44 2.39
CA LEU A 73 -4.73 3.84 2.10
C LEU A 73 -4.05 4.52 0.91
N THR A 74 -4.78 4.75 -0.17
CA THR A 74 -4.24 5.33 -1.40
C THR A 74 -3.81 6.78 -1.22
N GLN A 75 -4.47 7.56 -0.36
CA GLN A 75 -4.00 8.89 0.03
C GLN A 75 -2.59 8.86 0.64
N ILE A 76 -2.24 7.83 1.40
CA ILE A 76 -0.91 7.69 1.98
C ILE A 76 0.07 7.23 0.90
N VAL A 77 -0.28 6.18 0.16
CA VAL A 77 0.62 5.56 -0.83
C VAL A 77 0.94 6.51 -1.98
N LEU A 78 -0.06 7.22 -2.51
CA LEU A 78 0.11 8.13 -3.65
C LEU A 78 0.75 9.48 -3.28
N ALA A 79 0.76 9.84 -2.00
CA ALA A 79 1.47 11.04 -1.53
C ALA A 79 2.99 10.83 -1.46
N ILE A 80 3.47 9.58 -1.50
CA ILE A 80 4.90 9.28 -1.46
C ILE A 80 5.50 9.53 -2.84
N PRO A 81 6.50 10.43 -2.97
CA PRO A 81 7.18 10.62 -4.24
C PRO A 81 7.97 9.35 -4.59
N ALA A 82 7.98 9.00 -5.88
CA ALA A 82 8.71 7.82 -6.36
C ALA A 82 10.24 7.98 -6.24
N THR A 83 10.75 9.20 -6.11
CA THR A 83 12.18 9.52 -6.09
C THR A 83 12.53 10.52 -4.99
N SER A 84 13.83 10.60 -4.65
CA SER A 84 14.41 11.64 -3.79
C SER A 84 14.59 12.99 -4.49
N THR A 85 14.27 13.10 -5.78
CA THR A 85 14.47 14.32 -6.57
C THR A 85 13.86 15.58 -5.93
N PRO A 86 12.67 15.54 -5.30
CA PRO A 86 12.12 16.72 -4.62
C PRO A 86 13.00 17.20 -3.46
N SER A 87 13.57 16.30 -2.66
CA SER A 87 14.45 16.70 -1.55
C SER A 87 15.80 17.20 -2.08
N GLU A 88 16.34 16.60 -3.13
CA GLU A 88 17.56 17.08 -3.80
C GLU A 88 17.38 18.48 -4.38
N GLN A 89 16.22 18.76 -4.99
CA GLN A 89 15.88 20.09 -5.49
C GLN A 89 15.82 21.11 -4.36
N VAL A 90 15.19 20.76 -3.23
CA VAL A 90 15.15 21.58 -2.02
C VAL A 90 16.57 21.91 -1.53
N PHE A 91 17.44 20.90 -1.42
CA PHE A 91 18.83 21.10 -0.98
C PHE A 91 19.65 21.94 -1.95
N SER A 92 19.49 21.72 -3.26
CA SER A 92 20.17 22.50 -4.30
C SER A 92 19.76 23.98 -4.24
N THR A 93 18.47 24.25 -4.25
CA THR A 93 17.93 25.62 -4.15
C THR A 93 18.34 26.29 -2.83
N THR A 94 18.27 25.57 -1.72
CA THR A 94 18.73 26.08 -0.42
C THR A 94 20.22 26.41 -0.46
N GLY A 95 21.04 25.53 -1.07
CA GLY A 95 22.47 25.77 -1.27
C GLY A 95 22.73 27.05 -2.08
N LEU A 96 21.93 27.32 -3.10
CA LEU A 96 22.00 28.57 -3.85
C LEU A 96 21.61 29.79 -3.00
N ILE A 97 20.53 29.72 -2.21
CA ILE A 97 20.11 30.81 -1.31
C ILE A 97 21.21 31.15 -0.30
N LEU A 98 21.85 30.12 0.28
CA LEU A 98 22.92 30.29 1.26
C LEU A 98 24.21 30.83 0.63
N ASN A 99 24.60 30.32 -0.54
CA ASN A 99 25.85 30.71 -1.20
C ASN A 99 25.75 32.07 -1.91
N ALA A 100 24.61 32.39 -2.54
CA ALA A 100 24.46 33.61 -3.34
C ALA A 100 24.43 34.89 -2.49
N LYS A 101 24.04 34.80 -1.20
CA LYS A 101 23.85 36.00 -0.36
C LYS A 101 24.93 36.28 0.69
N ARG A 102 25.91 35.41 0.97
CA ARG A 102 26.87 35.56 2.10
C ARG A 102 26.21 36.10 3.38
N THR A 103 24.94 35.78 3.59
CA THR A 103 24.16 36.33 4.68
C THR A 103 24.42 35.48 5.91
N MET A 104 24.70 36.12 7.04
CA MET A 104 24.65 35.48 8.36
C MET A 104 23.19 35.15 8.73
N LEU A 105 22.57 34.26 7.96
CA LEU A 105 21.25 33.72 8.26
C LEU A 105 21.40 32.70 9.39
N ALA A 106 20.67 32.91 10.47
CA ALA A 106 20.50 31.88 11.47
C ALA A 106 19.85 30.64 10.81
N PRO A 107 20.27 29.41 11.16
CA PRO A 107 19.72 28.17 10.58
C PRO A 107 18.18 28.10 10.62
N GLU A 108 17.58 28.66 11.68
CA GLU A 108 16.13 28.76 11.87
C GLU A 108 15.41 29.58 10.79
N ASN A 109 16.06 30.58 10.20
CA ASN A 109 15.48 31.43 9.16
C ASN A 109 15.54 30.77 7.79
N VAL A 110 16.54 29.91 7.55
CA VAL A 110 16.72 29.18 6.29
C VAL A 110 15.54 28.24 6.06
N GLY A 111 15.14 27.47 7.07
CA GLY A 111 14.00 26.58 6.97
C GLY A 111 12.69 27.33 6.68
N LYS A 112 12.46 28.49 7.31
CA LYS A 112 11.27 29.31 7.06
C LYS A 112 11.24 29.85 5.62
N ILE A 113 12.36 30.36 5.14
CA ILE A 113 12.48 30.86 3.76
C ILE A 113 12.23 29.72 2.77
N GLN A 114 12.76 28.53 3.02
CA GLN A 114 12.58 27.38 2.15
C GLN A 114 11.11 26.96 2.07
N VAL A 115 10.41 26.87 3.21
CA VAL A 115 8.98 26.54 3.23
C VAL A 115 8.15 27.57 2.45
N ILE A 116 8.45 28.86 2.63
CA ILE A 116 7.75 29.94 1.89
C ILE A 116 8.04 29.86 0.39
N HIS A 117 9.29 29.60 0.00
CA HIS A 117 9.69 29.47 -1.39
C HIS A 117 8.96 28.32 -2.08
N ASP A 118 8.98 27.12 -1.49
CA ASP A 118 8.41 25.92 -2.12
C ASP A 118 6.88 25.91 -2.12
N ASN A 119 6.24 26.64 -1.20
CA ASN A 119 4.79 26.71 -1.05
C ASN A 119 4.23 28.10 -1.43
N TYR A 120 4.99 28.92 -2.14
CA TYR A 120 4.63 30.31 -2.42
C TYR A 120 3.24 30.45 -3.07
N ASP A 121 2.92 29.57 -4.03
CA ASP A 121 1.63 29.58 -4.71
C ASP A 121 0.45 29.24 -3.80
N ILE A 122 0.68 28.46 -2.74
CA ILE A 122 -0.34 28.13 -1.74
C ILE A 122 -0.58 29.36 -0.87
N PHE A 123 0.49 30.00 -0.38
CA PHE A 123 0.39 31.19 0.46
C PHE A 123 -0.19 32.41 -0.28
N LYS A 124 0.04 32.53 -1.59
CA LYS A 124 -0.51 33.63 -2.39
C LYS A 124 -2.03 33.52 -2.60
N LYS A 125 -2.59 32.31 -2.50
CA LYS A 125 -4.02 32.03 -2.73
C LYS A 125 -4.88 32.13 -1.46
N ILE A 126 -4.25 32.30 -0.30
CA ILE A 126 -4.89 32.55 1.00
C ILE A 126 -5.01 34.06 1.19
#